data_AF-A0A538MZ12-F1
#
_entry.id   AF-A0A538MZ12-F1
#
_cell.length_a   1.000
_cell.length_b   1.000
_cell.length_c   1.000
_cell.angle_alpha   90.00
_cell.angle_beta   90.00
_cell.angle_gamma   90.00
#
_symmetry.space_group_name_H-M   'P 1'
#
loop_
_entity.id
_entity.type
_entity.pdbx_description
1 polymer ?
#
loop_
_entity_poly.entity_id
_entity_poly.type
_entity_poly.pdbx_seq_one_letter_code
_entity_poly.pdbx_strand_id
1 'polypeptide(L)'
;MVAAYRRGRLLKLVRNPHFRVWSQDAQPDGYADAIVWKLGHAPAAQARAVERGTGDVAFDSEGFSPGLVSELQTRYASQLRGNTLARTTYMFLNTRLPPFNDVRVRRALNYAVDRESVVRAVGGQDFAQPTCQFLPPGFAGYRPYCPFTIRPAAGVDWSGPVRTWRKHVALLNSPGRAGRL
;
A
#
# COMPACT_ATOMS: atom_id res chain seq x y z
N MET A 1 -28.40 3.84 4.61
CA MET A 1 -28.37 5.23 5.13
C MET A 1 -27.72 5.24 6.51
N VAL A 2 -27.13 6.37 6.92
CA VAL A 2 -26.55 6.50 8.27
C VAL A 2 -27.67 6.65 9.29
N ALA A 3 -27.76 5.71 10.24
CA ALA A 3 -28.72 5.77 11.34
C ALA A 3 -28.11 6.37 12.61
N ALA A 4 -26.81 6.13 12.85
CA ALA A 4 -26.11 6.73 13.97
C ALA A 4 -24.60 6.82 13.69
N TYR A 5 -23.97 7.87 14.24
CA TYR A 5 -22.53 8.01 14.28
C TYR A 5 -22.10 8.48 15.67
N ARG A 6 -21.12 7.80 16.26
CA ARG A 6 -20.46 8.19 17.49
C ARG A 6 -18.96 8.22 17.21
N ARG A 7 -18.38 9.42 17.25
CA ARG A 7 -16.98 9.67 16.91
C ARG A 7 -16.06 8.67 17.62
N GLY A 8 -15.19 8.03 16.84
CA GLY A 8 -14.19 7.07 17.32
C GLY A 8 -14.76 5.77 17.90
N ARG A 9 -16.09 5.55 17.89
CA ARG A 9 -16.72 4.37 18.51
C ARG A 9 -17.60 3.58 17.56
N LEU A 10 -18.44 4.25 16.76
CA LEU A 10 -19.48 3.53 16.01
C LEU A 10 -19.96 4.31 14.79
N LEU A 11 -20.16 3.59 13.69
CA LEU A 11 -21.03 3.97 12.58
C LEU A 11 -22.08 2.88 12.39
N LYS A 12 -23.37 3.24 12.49
CA LYS A 12 -24.49 2.32 12.19
C LYS A 12 -25.16 2.74 10.90
N LEU A 13 -25.20 1.82 9.96
CA LEU A 13 -25.93 1.93 8.70
C LEU A 13 -27.16 1.03 8.77
N VAL A 14 -28.27 1.48 8.20
CA VAL A 14 -29.50 0.70 8.01
C VAL A 14 -29.95 0.78 6.56
N ARG A 15 -30.89 -0.08 6.15
CA ARG A 15 -31.52 0.01 4.83
C ARG A 15 -32.00 1.44 4.54
N ASN A 16 -31.73 1.91 3.33
CA ASN A 16 -32.26 3.20 2.88
C ASN A 16 -33.63 2.98 2.21
N PRO A 17 -34.75 3.41 2.80
CA PRO A 17 -36.08 3.21 2.21
C PRO A 17 -36.29 4.00 0.91
N HIS A 18 -35.46 5.02 0.66
CA HIS A 18 -35.51 5.82 -0.56
C HIS A 18 -34.58 5.33 -1.66
N PHE A 19 -33.86 4.23 -1.43
CA PHE A 19 -32.98 3.67 -2.46
C PHE A 19 -33.82 3.13 -3.61
N ARG A 20 -33.45 3.54 -4.83
CA ARG A 20 -34.04 3.02 -6.07
C ARG A 20 -32.93 2.30 -6.83
N VAL A 21 -33.22 1.09 -7.25
CA VAL A 21 -32.30 0.27 -8.03
C VAL A 21 -32.03 0.98 -9.35
N TRP A 22 -30.76 1.21 -9.66
CA TRP A 22 -30.31 1.84 -10.91
C TRP A 22 -29.61 0.84 -11.84
N SER A 23 -29.15 -0.30 -11.31
CA SER A 23 -28.61 -1.44 -12.03
C SER A 23 -28.79 -2.69 -11.17
N GLN A 24 -29.38 -3.75 -11.73
CA GLN A 24 -29.55 -5.02 -11.03
C GLN A 24 -28.20 -5.77 -10.92
N ASP A 25 -27.36 -5.72 -11.96
CA ASP A 25 -26.04 -6.34 -11.95
C ASP A 25 -25.10 -5.73 -10.89
N ALA A 26 -25.30 -4.44 -10.56
CA ALA A 26 -24.54 -3.74 -9.54
C ALA A 26 -25.17 -3.81 -8.13
N GLN A 27 -26.27 -4.57 -7.96
CA GLN A 27 -26.95 -4.70 -6.69
C GLN A 27 -26.66 -6.05 -6.03
N PRO A 28 -25.95 -6.10 -4.90
CA PRO A 28 -25.90 -7.30 -4.09
C PRO A 28 -27.27 -7.57 -3.46
N ASP A 29 -27.59 -8.84 -3.20
CA ASP A 29 -28.86 -9.29 -2.61
C ASP A 29 -29.24 -8.57 -1.30
N GLY A 30 -28.25 -7.97 -0.63
CA GLY A 30 -28.49 -7.03 0.46
C GLY A 30 -29.10 -7.73 1.67
N TYR A 31 -28.53 -8.85 2.09
CA TYR A 31 -29.07 -9.68 3.17
C TYR A 31 -29.18 -8.98 4.53
N ALA A 32 -28.30 -8.02 4.83
CA ALA A 32 -28.26 -7.37 6.14
C ALA A 32 -29.23 -6.17 6.25
N ASP A 33 -30.03 -6.14 7.33
CA ASP A 33 -30.89 -5.00 7.65
C ASP A 33 -30.14 -3.82 8.27
N ALA A 34 -29.03 -4.13 8.94
CA ALA A 34 -28.13 -3.16 9.54
C ALA A 34 -26.67 -3.60 9.42
N ILE A 35 -25.78 -2.62 9.26
CA ILE A 35 -24.33 -2.80 9.32
C ILE A 35 -23.81 -1.93 10.46
N VAL A 36 -23.11 -2.52 11.41
CA VAL A 36 -22.53 -1.82 12.56
C VAL A 36 -21.01 -1.89 12.49
N TRP A 37 -20.39 -0.76 12.17
CA TRP A 37 -18.95 -0.59 12.21
C TRP A 37 -18.51 -0.13 13.59
N LYS A 38 -17.83 -1.00 14.33
CA LYS A 38 -17.21 -0.68 15.63
C LYS A 38 -15.84 -0.04 15.37
N LEU A 39 -15.70 1.23 15.71
CA LEU A 39 -14.50 2.03 15.45
C LEU A 39 -13.57 2.03 16.67
N GLY A 40 -12.30 2.34 16.44
CA GLY A 40 -11.32 2.56 17.52
C GLY A 40 -10.77 1.29 18.17
N HIS A 41 -10.98 0.12 17.56
CA HIS A 41 -10.40 -1.13 18.03
C HIS A 41 -9.06 -1.41 17.36
N ALA A 42 -8.07 -1.84 18.16
CA ALA A 42 -6.81 -2.34 17.62
C ALA A 42 -7.05 -3.55 16.68
N PRO A 43 -6.25 -3.72 15.62
CA PRO A 43 -6.48 -4.76 14.61
C PRO A 43 -6.63 -6.17 15.19
N ALA A 44 -5.77 -6.54 16.16
CA ALA A 44 -5.84 -7.83 16.83
C ALA A 44 -7.13 -8.04 17.64
N ALA A 45 -7.71 -6.97 18.21
CA ALA A 45 -8.97 -7.06 18.92
C ALA A 45 -10.15 -7.31 17.96
N GLN A 46 -10.06 -6.80 16.72
CA GLN A 46 -11.05 -7.06 15.68
C GLN A 46 -11.01 -8.52 15.24
N ALA A 47 -9.83 -9.06 14.93
CA ALA A 47 -9.66 -10.47 14.55
C ALA A 47 -10.20 -11.41 15.65
N ARG A 48 -9.83 -11.16 16.91
CA ARG A 48 -10.34 -11.92 18.06
C ARG A 48 -11.86 -11.79 18.26
N ALA A 49 -12.46 -10.68 17.85
CA ALA A 49 -13.92 -10.54 17.92
C ALA A 49 -14.61 -11.51 16.95
N VAL A 50 -14.03 -11.70 15.75
CA VAL A 50 -14.49 -12.67 14.76
C VAL A 50 -14.28 -14.10 15.26
N GLU A 51 -13.10 -14.41 15.80
CA GLU A 51 -12.80 -15.74 16.37
C GLU A 51 -13.79 -16.15 17.47
N ARG A 52 -14.28 -15.19 18.26
CA ARG A 52 -15.28 -15.41 19.31
C ARG A 52 -16.74 -15.33 18.84
N GLY A 53 -17.00 -15.11 17.55
CA GLY A 53 -18.35 -14.94 17.02
C GLY A 53 -19.06 -13.66 17.47
N THR A 54 -18.32 -12.66 17.97
CA THR A 54 -18.85 -11.36 18.43
C THR A 54 -18.72 -10.24 17.39
N GLY A 55 -18.15 -10.58 16.24
CA GLY A 55 -18.11 -9.77 15.02
C GLY A 55 -18.06 -10.67 13.80
N ASP A 56 -18.62 -10.20 12.68
CA ASP A 56 -18.72 -11.00 11.46
C ASP A 56 -17.49 -10.84 10.56
N VAL A 57 -16.88 -9.65 10.60
CA VAL A 57 -15.73 -9.29 9.75
C VAL A 57 -14.75 -8.44 10.56
N ALA A 58 -13.47 -8.76 10.43
CA ALA A 58 -12.36 -7.91 10.86
C ALA A 58 -11.74 -7.26 9.61
N PHE A 59 -11.62 -5.94 9.62
CA PHE A 59 -11.13 -5.19 8.47
C PHE A 59 -10.27 -4.02 8.92
N ASP A 60 -9.04 -3.96 8.43
CA ASP A 60 -8.11 -2.88 8.70
C ASP A 60 -7.53 -2.33 7.38
N SER A 61 -7.67 -1.01 7.15
CA SER A 61 -7.23 -0.36 5.91
C SER A 61 -5.71 -0.27 5.79
N GLU A 62 -5.01 -0.28 6.92
CA GLU A 62 -3.54 -0.31 7.01
C GLU A 62 -3.00 -1.74 7.06
N GLY A 63 -3.89 -2.72 7.23
CA GLY A 63 -3.57 -4.14 7.29
C GLY A 63 -3.33 -4.64 8.71
N PHE A 64 -3.28 -5.97 8.85
CA PHE A 64 -2.93 -6.62 10.11
C PHE A 64 -1.40 -6.72 10.26
N SER A 65 -0.90 -6.86 11.49
CA SER A 65 0.53 -7.05 11.69
C SER A 65 1.02 -8.38 11.07
N PRO A 66 2.29 -8.48 10.62
CA PRO A 66 2.82 -9.72 10.06
C PRO A 66 2.67 -10.95 10.96
N GLY A 67 2.87 -10.78 12.27
CA GLY A 67 2.67 -11.85 13.25
C GLY A 67 1.22 -12.33 13.34
N LEU A 68 0.25 -11.39 13.33
CA LEU A 68 -1.17 -11.74 13.34
C LEU A 68 -1.59 -12.41 12.03
N VAL A 69 -1.11 -11.91 10.89
CA VAL A 69 -1.38 -12.55 9.59
C VAL A 69 -0.83 -13.97 9.56
N SER A 70 0.40 -14.19 10.04
CA SER A 70 0.99 -15.52 10.12
C SER A 70 0.16 -16.48 10.99
N GLU A 71 -0.31 -16.01 12.16
CA GLU A 71 -1.21 -16.79 13.01
C GLU A 71 -2.53 -17.15 12.30
N LEU A 72 -3.17 -16.15 11.67
CA LEU A 72 -4.44 -16.31 10.97
C LEU A 72 -4.30 -17.20 9.72
N GLN A 73 -3.18 -17.12 9.00
CA GLN A 73 -2.86 -18.00 7.88
C GLN A 73 -2.77 -19.46 8.33
N THR A 74 -2.18 -19.74 9.49
CA THR A 74 -2.09 -21.11 10.00
C THR A 74 -3.43 -21.65 10.49
N ARG A 75 -4.21 -20.84 11.21
CA ARG A 75 -5.41 -21.31 11.93
C ARG A 75 -6.72 -21.10 11.16
N TYR A 76 -6.77 -20.09 10.30
CA TYR A 76 -7.98 -19.59 9.64
C TYR A 76 -7.75 -19.30 8.15
N ALA A 77 -6.88 -20.07 7.48
CA ALA A 77 -6.52 -19.90 6.07
C ALA A 77 -7.72 -19.70 5.11
N SER A 78 -8.81 -20.44 5.33
CA SER A 78 -10.00 -20.37 4.48
C SER A 78 -10.82 -19.08 4.65
N GLN A 79 -10.65 -18.39 5.77
CA GLN A 79 -11.35 -17.14 6.12
C GLN A 79 -10.49 -15.90 5.87
N LEU A 80 -9.16 -16.03 5.93
CA LEU A 80 -8.26 -14.94 5.64
C LEU A 80 -8.27 -14.59 4.15
N ARG A 81 -8.55 -13.33 3.84
CA ARG A 81 -8.52 -12.79 2.48
C ARG A 81 -7.55 -11.61 2.41
N GLY A 82 -6.59 -11.71 1.49
CA GLY A 82 -5.70 -10.61 1.14
C GLY A 82 -6.26 -9.85 -0.06
N ASN A 83 -6.14 -8.52 -0.03
CA ASN A 83 -6.59 -7.65 -1.12
C ASN A 83 -5.41 -6.78 -1.57
N THR A 84 -5.08 -6.82 -2.85
CA THR A 84 -4.08 -5.90 -3.41
C THR A 84 -4.67 -4.50 -3.46
N LEU A 85 -4.04 -3.56 -2.76
CA LEU A 85 -4.48 -2.17 -2.73
C LEU A 85 -3.79 -1.39 -3.85
N ALA A 86 -4.54 -0.51 -4.52
CA ALA A 86 -4.01 0.44 -5.49
C ALA A 86 -3.25 1.58 -4.79
N ARG A 87 -2.17 1.22 -4.08
CA ARG A 87 -1.41 2.11 -3.21
C ARG A 87 0.08 1.95 -3.48
N THR A 88 0.77 3.08 -3.55
CA THR A 88 2.23 3.15 -3.64
C THR A 88 2.75 3.91 -2.44
N THR A 89 3.69 3.30 -1.71
CA THR A 89 4.42 3.96 -0.62
C THR A 89 5.71 4.56 -1.17
N TYR A 90 5.98 5.82 -0.87
CA TYR A 90 7.12 6.56 -1.42
C TYR A 90 7.56 7.68 -0.47
N MET A 91 8.77 8.20 -0.70
CA MET A 91 9.33 9.32 0.04
C MET A 91 9.28 10.59 -0.81
N PHE A 92 8.78 11.67 -0.25
CA PHE A 92 8.85 12.99 -0.88
C PHE A 92 10.20 13.63 -0.58
N LEU A 93 10.88 14.11 -1.62
CA LEU A 93 12.09 14.92 -1.49
C LEU A 93 11.74 16.37 -1.82
N ASN A 94 11.95 17.29 -0.90
CA ASN A 94 11.71 18.71 -1.16
C ASN A 94 12.77 19.26 -2.14
N THR A 95 12.40 19.38 -3.41
CA THR A 95 13.30 19.82 -4.49
C THR A 95 13.67 21.31 -4.43
N ARG A 96 13.15 22.06 -3.46
CA ARG A 96 13.47 23.48 -3.27
C ARG A 96 14.57 23.72 -2.24
N LEU A 97 14.92 22.71 -1.45
CA LEU A 97 15.93 22.82 -0.39
C LEU A 97 17.18 21.99 -0.74
N PRO A 98 18.39 22.51 -0.47
CA PRO A 98 19.59 21.68 -0.48
C PRO A 98 19.51 20.51 0.51
N PRO A 99 20.10 19.35 0.21
CA PRO A 99 20.78 19.00 -1.04
C PRO A 99 19.82 18.45 -2.13
N PHE A 100 18.52 18.38 -1.87
CA PHE A 100 17.55 17.76 -2.77
C PHE A 100 17.13 18.64 -3.95
N ASN A 101 17.53 19.90 -3.99
CA ASN A 101 17.43 20.75 -5.17
C ASN A 101 18.31 20.25 -6.34
N ASP A 102 19.39 19.52 -6.08
CA ASP A 102 20.21 18.86 -7.10
C ASP A 102 19.61 17.52 -7.55
N VAL A 103 19.34 17.38 -8.85
CA VAL A 103 18.82 16.13 -9.43
C VAL A 103 19.78 14.95 -9.28
N ARG A 104 21.09 15.20 -9.24
CA ARG A 104 22.12 14.16 -9.06
C ARG A 104 22.01 13.52 -7.68
N VAL A 105 21.74 14.33 -6.65
CA VAL A 105 21.52 13.84 -5.28
C VAL A 105 20.26 12.96 -5.21
N ARG A 106 19.16 13.40 -5.84
CA ARG A 106 17.91 12.59 -5.89
C ARG A 106 18.10 11.28 -6.64
N ARG A 107 18.86 11.28 -7.73
CA ARG A 107 19.20 10.06 -8.50
C ARG A 107 20.09 9.13 -7.68
N ALA A 108 21.13 9.66 -7.03
CA ALA A 108 22.01 8.89 -6.16
C ALA A 108 21.21 8.22 -5.03
N LEU A 109 20.27 8.94 -4.39
CA LEU A 109 19.40 8.35 -3.38
C LEU A 109 18.54 7.20 -3.94
N ASN A 110 17.97 7.37 -5.14
CA ASN A 110 17.16 6.32 -5.76
C ASN A 110 17.94 5.02 -6.07
N TYR A 111 19.24 5.14 -6.37
CA TYR A 111 20.13 3.99 -6.53
C TYR A 111 20.53 3.34 -5.19
N ALA A 112 20.64 4.14 -4.13
CA ALA A 112 21.13 3.71 -2.82
C ALA A 112 20.08 2.94 -2.01
N VAL A 113 18.79 3.26 -2.20
CA VAL A 113 17.71 2.63 -1.44
C VAL A 113 17.51 1.17 -1.85
N ASP A 114 17.76 0.27 -0.89
CA ASP A 114 17.38 -1.14 -0.97
C ASP A 114 15.89 -1.31 -0.68
N ARG A 115 15.09 -1.29 -1.75
CA ARG A 115 13.63 -1.42 -1.69
C ARG A 115 13.18 -2.78 -1.13
N GLU A 116 13.98 -3.83 -1.35
CA GLU A 116 13.72 -5.16 -0.78
C GLU A 116 13.88 -5.16 0.74
N SER A 117 14.90 -4.46 1.25
CA SER A 117 15.07 -4.30 2.70
C SER A 117 13.88 -3.56 3.33
N VAL A 118 13.34 -2.55 2.63
CA VAL A 118 12.10 -1.87 3.07
C VAL A 118 10.92 -2.84 3.08
N VAL A 119 10.73 -3.64 2.02
CA VAL A 119 9.67 -4.65 1.95
C VAL A 119 9.79 -5.67 3.09
N ARG A 120 10.99 -6.18 3.36
CA ARG A 120 11.22 -7.07 4.51
C ARG A 120 10.86 -6.42 5.84
N ALA A 121 11.23 -5.15 6.02
CA ALA A 121 10.96 -4.42 7.27
C ALA A 121 9.45 -4.22 7.53
N VAL A 122 8.61 -4.16 6.48
CA VAL A 122 7.15 -3.98 6.63
C VAL A 122 6.37 -5.30 6.65
N GLY A 123 7.04 -6.46 6.59
CA GLY A 123 6.39 -7.77 6.68
C GLY A 123 6.63 -8.72 5.50
N GLY A 124 7.36 -8.28 4.47
CA GLY A 124 7.67 -9.11 3.31
C GLY A 124 6.69 -8.97 2.15
N GLN A 125 6.78 -9.90 1.20
CA GLN A 125 6.08 -9.82 -0.10
C GLN A 125 4.54 -9.93 0.01
N ASP A 126 4.05 -10.52 1.11
CA ASP A 126 2.61 -10.57 1.42
C ASP A 126 2.01 -9.18 1.70
N PHE A 127 2.85 -8.20 2.05
CA PHE A 127 2.43 -6.85 2.47
C PHE A 127 2.81 -5.77 1.46
N ALA A 128 3.91 -5.95 0.75
CA ALA A 128 4.40 -4.98 -0.21
C ALA A 128 5.33 -5.64 -1.23
N GLN A 129 5.44 -5.05 -2.40
CA GLN A 129 6.44 -5.42 -3.40
C GLN A 129 7.22 -4.17 -3.85
N PRO A 130 8.51 -4.29 -4.22
CA PRO A 130 9.26 -3.17 -4.75
C PRO A 130 8.65 -2.66 -6.07
N THR A 131 8.64 -1.34 -6.25
CA THR A 131 8.29 -0.70 -7.53
C THR A 131 9.25 0.45 -7.82
N CYS A 132 9.39 0.78 -9.10
CA CYS A 132 10.15 1.95 -9.56
C CYS A 132 9.24 3.10 -10.02
N GLN A 133 7.92 2.90 -9.95
CA GLN A 133 6.93 3.82 -10.48
C GLN A 133 5.90 4.19 -9.43
N PHE A 134 5.33 5.37 -9.62
CA PHE A 134 4.24 5.86 -8.79
C PHE A 134 2.95 5.06 -9.02
N LEU A 135 2.67 4.70 -10.27
CA LEU A 135 1.53 3.83 -10.59
C LEU A 135 1.90 2.40 -10.18
N PRO A 136 1.10 1.74 -9.32
CA PRO A 136 1.45 0.40 -8.84
C PRO A 136 1.28 -0.66 -9.95
N PRO A 137 2.04 -1.77 -9.88
CA PRO A 137 1.86 -2.89 -10.80
C PRO A 137 0.41 -3.40 -10.81
N GLY A 138 -0.10 -3.75 -11.99
CA GLY A 138 -1.48 -4.24 -12.18
C GLY A 138 -2.54 -3.14 -12.31
N PHE A 139 -2.21 -1.88 -12.07
CA PHE A 139 -3.15 -0.78 -12.27
C PHE A 139 -3.28 -0.39 -13.75
N ALA A 140 -4.46 0.10 -14.15
CA ALA A 140 -4.72 0.52 -15.52
C ALA A 140 -3.72 1.61 -15.95
N GLY A 141 -3.00 1.37 -17.04
CA GLY A 141 -1.95 2.27 -17.53
C GLY A 141 -0.54 1.98 -17.00
N TYR A 142 -0.35 0.99 -16.11
CA TYR A 142 0.99 0.56 -15.70
C TYR A 142 1.80 0.09 -16.89
N ARG A 143 3.05 0.57 -16.99
CA ARG A 143 4.03 0.18 -18.01
C ARG A 143 5.38 0.00 -17.32
N PRO A 144 5.90 -1.23 -17.18
CA PRO A 144 7.14 -1.46 -16.43
C PRO A 144 8.31 -0.60 -16.91
N TYR A 145 8.88 0.20 -16.02
CA TYR A 145 10.04 1.05 -16.26
C TYR A 145 10.83 1.24 -14.96
N CYS A 146 12.08 0.80 -14.96
CA CYS A 146 12.95 0.95 -13.80
C CYS A 146 14.39 1.37 -14.18
N PRO A 147 14.71 2.68 -14.12
CA PRO A 147 16.08 3.16 -14.38
C PRO A 147 17.02 3.01 -13.17
N PHE A 148 16.46 2.83 -11.96
CA PHE A 148 17.18 2.78 -10.68
C PHE A 148 17.26 1.37 -10.10
N THR A 149 17.72 0.42 -10.91
CA THR A 149 17.93 -0.99 -10.53
C THR A 149 19.30 -1.48 -10.99
N ILE A 150 19.72 -2.63 -10.51
CA ILE A 150 20.99 -3.26 -10.87
C ILE A 150 21.11 -3.58 -12.37
N ARG A 151 20.00 -3.95 -13.01
CA ARG A 151 19.90 -4.29 -14.43
C ARG A 151 18.80 -3.46 -15.12
N PRO A 152 19.04 -2.18 -15.43
CA PRO A 152 18.04 -1.33 -16.05
C PRO A 152 17.83 -1.76 -17.51
N ALA A 153 16.58 -2.02 -17.88
CA ALA A 153 16.15 -2.29 -19.24
C ALA A 153 14.69 -1.85 -19.42
N ALA A 154 14.27 -1.62 -20.66
CA ALA A 154 12.87 -1.32 -20.96
C ALA A 154 11.98 -2.52 -20.59
N GLY A 155 10.82 -2.25 -19.98
CA GLY A 155 9.89 -3.32 -19.61
C GLY A 155 10.28 -4.14 -18.39
N VAL A 156 11.30 -3.71 -17.63
CA VAL A 156 11.79 -4.46 -16.46
C VAL A 156 11.42 -3.76 -15.15
N ASP A 157 10.92 -4.55 -14.20
CA ASP A 157 10.64 -4.12 -12.83
C ASP A 157 11.93 -4.00 -11.99
N TRP A 158 11.79 -3.60 -10.73
CA TRP A 158 12.95 -3.51 -9.84
C TRP A 158 13.54 -4.90 -9.59
N SER A 159 14.86 -5.02 -9.67
CA SER A 159 15.59 -6.31 -9.63
C SER A 159 16.78 -6.32 -8.65
N GLY A 160 16.89 -5.28 -7.82
CA GLY A 160 17.91 -5.18 -6.78
C GLY A 160 18.52 -3.77 -6.67
N PRO A 161 19.09 -3.43 -5.50
CA PRO A 161 19.80 -2.17 -5.33
C PRO A 161 21.10 -2.18 -6.11
N VAL A 162 21.55 -1.01 -6.55
CA VAL A 162 22.89 -0.88 -7.12
C VAL A 162 23.87 -0.84 -5.95
N ARG A 163 24.53 -1.96 -5.64
CA ARG A 163 25.41 -2.05 -4.45
C ARG A 163 26.76 -1.34 -4.61
N THR A 164 27.11 -0.87 -5.81
CA THR A 164 28.40 -0.21 -6.04
C THR A 164 28.32 1.29 -5.77
N TRP A 165 29.00 1.75 -4.72
CA TRP A 165 29.11 3.17 -4.36
C TRP A 165 29.67 4.03 -5.52
N ARG A 166 30.49 3.42 -6.40
CA ARG A 166 31.07 4.06 -7.59
C ARG A 166 30.04 4.73 -8.49
N LYS A 167 28.88 4.11 -8.73
CA LYS A 167 27.80 4.73 -9.53
C LYS A 167 27.16 5.93 -8.82
N HIS A 168 27.07 5.88 -7.48
CA HIS A 168 26.52 6.94 -6.65
C HIS A 168 27.41 8.17 -6.67
N VAL A 169 28.71 7.97 -6.51
CA VAL A 169 29.67 9.07 -6.42
C VAL A 169 30.10 9.60 -7.79
N ALA A 170 30.08 8.78 -8.84
CA ALA A 170 30.18 9.27 -10.21
C ALA A 170 29.06 10.28 -10.55
N LEU A 171 27.82 10.02 -10.10
CA LEU A 171 26.71 10.96 -10.30
C LEU A 171 26.95 12.29 -9.60
N LEU A 172 27.48 12.27 -8.37
CA LEU A 172 27.72 13.47 -7.58
C LEU A 172 28.92 14.29 -8.10
N ASN A 173 29.94 13.60 -8.64
CA ASN A 173 31.18 14.22 -9.13
C ASN A 173 31.13 14.62 -10.62
N SER A 174 30.05 14.32 -11.34
CA SER A 174 29.90 14.71 -12.75
C SER A 174 29.67 16.22 -12.86
N PRO A 175 30.45 16.99 -13.66
CA PRO A 175 30.28 18.44 -13.79
C PRO A 175 28.86 18.78 -14.27
N GLY A 176 28.15 19.60 -13.49
CA GLY A 176 26.74 19.90 -13.72
C GLY A 176 26.54 20.84 -14.91
N ARG A 177 25.84 20.40 -15.96
CA ARG A 177 25.05 21.35 -16.76
C ARG A 177 23.81 21.69 -15.94
N ALA A 178 23.76 22.91 -15.41
CA ALA A 178 22.53 23.50 -14.92
C ALA A 178 21.46 23.34 -16.01
N GLY A 179 20.32 22.74 -15.64
CA GLY A 179 19.28 22.34 -16.58
C GLY A 179 18.78 23.51 -17.41
N ARG A 180 18.70 23.32 -18.73
CA ARG A 180 17.63 23.92 -19.52
C ARG A 180 16.41 23.03 -19.35
N LEU A 181 15.30 23.65 -18.97
CA LEU A 181 13.96 23.07 -19.00
C LEU A 181 13.57 22.72 -20.44
#